data_AF-A0A7W3R7U5-F1
#
_entry.id   AF-A0A7W3R7U5-F1
#
_cell.length_a   1.000
_cell.length_b   1.000
_cell.length_c   1.000
_cell.angle_alpha   90.00
_cell.angle_beta   90.00
_cell.angle_gamma   90.00
#
_symmetry.space_group_name_H-M   'P 1'
#
loop_
_entity.id
_entity.type
_entity.pdbx_description
1 polymer ?
#
loop_
_entity_poly.entity_id
_entity_poly.type
_entity_poly.pdbx_seq_one_letter_code
_entity_poly.pdbx_strand_id
1 'polypeptide(L)'
;MFRTAVKTALAAGAAVLVLTGCQPTKMGSAAIIGDERITTAALHRTVQEWNEQFRADPEANMRRAGALAPDQRLPMDAVSDSQLREALTRLVMIRLSDEVARAERIAVSPGQIDGLIEQAGGLERAESITLASGLPERHARDLARHEVILQTVLMRHGFGPGATRDRLEQAKQQTMRLYADAVRRLDVRINPRYGGAFDVSRMFDGSRLAVMPTVPRLSRGETGTGELPGDAG
;
A
#
# COMPACT_ATOMS: atom_id res chain seq x y z
N MET A 1 -33.59 -7.59 -43.20
CA MET A 1 -34.36 -8.78 -42.77
C MET A 1 -33.64 -10.02 -43.25
N PHE A 2 -33.04 -10.81 -42.37
CA PHE A 2 -32.94 -12.27 -42.46
C PHE A 2 -32.56 -12.77 -41.06
N ARG A 3 -33.50 -13.45 -40.43
CA ARG A 3 -33.40 -14.05 -39.10
C ARG A 3 -32.89 -15.47 -39.29
N THR A 4 -31.83 -15.84 -38.58
CA THR A 4 -31.58 -17.25 -38.28
C THR A 4 -31.07 -17.38 -36.86
N ALA A 5 -32.00 -17.70 -35.98
CA ALA A 5 -31.74 -18.10 -34.62
C ALA A 5 -31.15 -19.51 -34.64
N VAL A 6 -29.99 -19.70 -34.03
CA VAL A 6 -29.50 -21.03 -33.65
C VAL A 6 -29.61 -21.13 -32.14
N LYS A 7 -30.66 -21.84 -31.71
CA LYS A 7 -30.84 -22.33 -30.35
C LYS A 7 -30.01 -23.60 -30.21
N THR A 8 -28.99 -23.59 -29.36
CA THR A 8 -28.33 -24.83 -28.89
C THR A 8 -28.42 -24.90 -27.37
N ALA A 9 -29.39 -25.73 -26.97
CA ALA A 9 -29.44 -26.63 -25.83
C ALA A 9 -28.63 -26.29 -24.56
N LEU A 10 -29.41 -26.00 -23.52
CA LEU A 10 -29.18 -26.38 -22.13
C LEU A 10 -28.54 -27.78 -22.01
N ALA A 11 -27.35 -27.85 -21.41
CA ALA A 11 -26.90 -29.05 -20.70
C ALA A 11 -26.73 -28.66 -19.23
N ALA A 12 -27.69 -29.10 -18.43
CA ALA A 12 -27.66 -28.99 -16.98
C ALA A 12 -26.54 -29.90 -16.44
N GLY A 13 -25.46 -29.30 -15.97
CA GLY A 13 -24.45 -29.93 -15.13
C GLY A 13 -24.41 -29.21 -13.79
N ALA A 14 -25.26 -29.62 -12.86
CA ALA A 14 -25.22 -29.15 -11.49
C ALA A 14 -24.04 -29.80 -10.76
N ALA A 15 -22.84 -29.23 -10.92
CA ALA A 15 -21.75 -29.45 -9.97
C ALA A 15 -21.88 -28.37 -8.89
N VAL A 16 -22.67 -28.67 -7.85
CA VAL A 16 -22.64 -27.87 -6.61
C VAL A 16 -21.35 -28.23 -5.88
N LEU A 17 -20.24 -27.63 -6.30
CA LEU A 17 -19.04 -27.56 -5.48
C LEU A 17 -19.30 -26.49 -4.42
N VAL A 18 -19.82 -26.91 -3.27
CA VAL A 18 -19.78 -26.08 -2.07
C VAL A 18 -18.33 -26.01 -1.61
N LEU A 19 -17.56 -25.09 -2.20
CA LEU A 19 -16.28 -24.64 -1.65
C LEU A 19 -16.58 -23.76 -0.43
N THR A 20 -16.88 -24.41 0.69
CA THR A 20 -16.77 -23.76 2.00
C THR A 20 -15.30 -23.48 2.28
N GLY A 21 -14.92 -22.20 2.24
CA GLY A 21 -13.72 -21.72 2.93
C GLY A 21 -12.49 -21.48 2.06
N CYS A 22 -12.46 -20.35 1.35
CA CYS A 22 -11.35 -19.40 1.28
C CYS A 22 -11.80 -18.27 0.37
N GLN A 23 -11.95 -17.06 0.90
CA GLN A 23 -12.31 -15.92 0.07
C GLN A 23 -11.24 -15.73 -1.02
N PRO A 24 -11.63 -15.57 -2.30
CA PRO A 24 -10.67 -15.36 -3.37
C PRO A 24 -10.15 -13.94 -3.27
N THR A 25 -9.07 -13.73 -2.52
CA THR A 25 -8.05 -12.81 -3.04
C THR A 25 -7.53 -13.48 -4.30
N LYS A 26 -8.02 -13.01 -5.46
CA LYS A 26 -7.75 -13.59 -6.80
C LYS A 26 -6.28 -14.03 -6.89
N MET A 27 -6.04 -15.30 -7.17
CA MET A 27 -4.68 -15.85 -7.30
C MET A 27 -3.82 -14.91 -8.18
N GLY A 28 -2.63 -14.55 -7.69
CA GLY A 28 -1.70 -13.65 -8.40
C GLY A 28 -1.97 -12.14 -8.26
N SER A 29 -2.81 -11.70 -7.34
CA SER A 29 -2.89 -10.28 -6.92
C SER A 29 -2.06 -10.01 -5.68
N ALA A 30 -1.34 -8.89 -5.65
CA ALA A 30 -0.70 -8.34 -4.46
C ALA A 30 -1.64 -7.40 -3.69
N ALA A 31 -2.41 -6.57 -4.41
CA ALA A 31 -3.49 -5.77 -3.85
C ALA A 31 -4.62 -5.55 -4.87
N ILE A 32 -5.80 -5.26 -4.34
CA ILE A 32 -6.95 -4.72 -5.08
C ILE A 32 -7.30 -3.38 -4.45
N ILE A 33 -7.48 -2.35 -5.27
CA ILE A 33 -7.74 -0.96 -4.87
C ILE A 33 -8.86 -0.44 -5.78
N GLY A 34 -10.09 -0.52 -5.32
CA GLY A 34 -11.30 -0.31 -6.11
C GLY A 34 -11.34 -1.34 -7.24
N ASP A 35 -11.44 -0.85 -8.47
CA ASP A 35 -11.42 -1.69 -9.67
C ASP A 35 -9.99 -2.04 -10.14
N GLU A 36 -8.97 -1.42 -9.55
CA GLU A 36 -7.58 -1.68 -9.92
C GLU A 36 -7.02 -2.90 -9.20
N ARG A 37 -6.18 -3.64 -9.92
CA ARG A 37 -5.45 -4.79 -9.41
C ARG A 37 -3.95 -4.60 -9.61
N ILE A 38 -3.19 -4.62 -8.52
CA ILE A 38 -1.74 -4.78 -8.54
C ILE A 38 -1.46 -6.27 -8.51
N THR A 39 -0.89 -6.83 -9.59
CA THR A 39 -0.53 -8.25 -9.63
C THR A 39 0.76 -8.53 -8.88
N THR A 40 0.96 -9.77 -8.42
CA THR A 40 2.23 -10.19 -7.79
C THR A 40 3.40 -10.04 -8.75
N ALA A 41 3.21 -10.37 -10.04
CA ALA A 41 4.22 -10.23 -11.08
C ALA A 41 4.57 -8.76 -11.37
N ALA A 42 3.57 -7.87 -11.38
CA ALA A 42 3.81 -6.44 -11.55
C ALA A 42 4.57 -5.86 -10.35
N LEU A 43 4.17 -6.20 -9.12
CA LEU A 43 4.86 -5.76 -7.92
C LEU A 43 6.32 -6.24 -7.89
N HIS A 44 6.57 -7.51 -8.24
CA HIS A 44 7.93 -8.05 -8.30
C HIS A 44 8.80 -7.31 -9.31
N ARG A 45 8.27 -7.04 -10.51
CA ARG A 45 8.97 -6.27 -11.54
C ARG A 45 9.28 -4.84 -11.08
N THR A 46 8.33 -4.18 -10.42
CA THR A 46 8.54 -2.86 -9.83
C THR A 46 9.70 -2.86 -8.84
N VAL A 47 9.77 -3.86 -7.95
CA VAL A 47 10.86 -3.95 -6.96
C VAL A 47 12.18 -4.34 -7.60
N GLN A 48 12.17 -5.19 -8.62
CA GLN A 48 13.37 -5.53 -9.38
C GLN A 48 13.97 -4.29 -10.05
N GLU A 49 13.15 -3.54 -10.80
CA GLU A 49 13.58 -2.31 -11.46
C GLU A 49 14.06 -1.26 -10.47
N TRP A 50 13.35 -1.10 -9.34
CA TRP A 50 13.80 -0.24 -8.25
C TRP A 50 15.16 -0.66 -7.72
N ASN A 51 15.39 -1.96 -7.45
CA ASN A 51 16.68 -2.45 -6.96
C ASN A 51 17.81 -2.18 -7.97
N GLU A 52 17.54 -2.31 -9.27
CA GLU A 52 18.51 -2.02 -10.34
C GLU A 52 18.87 -0.53 -10.36
N GLN A 53 17.88 0.36 -10.40
CA GLN A 53 18.08 1.83 -10.39
C GLN A 53 18.72 2.31 -9.08
N PHE A 54 18.21 1.85 -7.93
CA PHE A 54 18.71 2.24 -6.61
C PHE A 54 20.18 1.89 -6.41
N ARG A 55 20.66 0.75 -6.89
CA ARG A 55 22.10 0.39 -6.81
C ARG A 55 22.98 1.30 -7.66
N ALA A 56 22.43 1.87 -8.73
CA ALA A 56 23.15 2.77 -9.62
C ALA A 56 23.15 4.23 -9.14
N ASP A 57 22.33 4.59 -8.14
CA ASP A 57 22.19 5.96 -7.63
C ASP A 57 22.84 6.13 -6.23
N PRO A 58 24.05 6.72 -6.14
CA PRO A 58 24.75 6.95 -4.87
C PRO A 58 23.98 7.86 -3.90
N GLU A 59 23.22 8.81 -4.44
CA GLU A 59 22.47 9.77 -3.64
C GLU A 59 21.29 9.10 -2.93
N ALA A 60 20.52 8.29 -3.66
CA ALA A 60 19.45 7.48 -3.09
C ALA A 60 19.99 6.56 -1.99
N ASN A 61 21.15 5.94 -2.21
CA ASN A 61 21.83 5.12 -1.20
C ASN A 61 22.17 5.92 0.06
N MET A 62 22.79 7.10 -0.08
CA MET A 62 23.13 7.95 1.06
C MET A 62 21.89 8.39 1.82
N ARG A 63 20.83 8.81 1.13
CA ARG A 63 19.56 9.22 1.75
C ARG A 63 18.93 8.09 2.54
N ARG A 64 18.85 6.90 1.96
CA ARG A 64 18.27 5.73 2.62
C ARG A 64 19.11 5.28 3.82
N ALA A 65 20.44 5.30 3.71
CA ALA A 65 21.36 4.97 4.80
C ALA A 65 21.29 5.96 5.97
N GLY A 66 21.15 7.26 5.68
CA GLY A 66 20.97 8.32 6.69
C GLY A 66 19.58 8.30 7.34
N ALA A 67 18.59 7.74 6.66
CA ALA A 67 17.23 7.61 7.18
C ALA A 67 17.04 6.35 8.04
N LEU A 68 17.81 5.28 7.84
CA LEU A 68 17.66 4.00 8.55
C LEU A 68 18.53 3.93 9.82
N ALA A 69 17.95 3.44 10.92
CA ALA A 69 18.74 2.96 12.04
C ALA A 69 19.59 1.74 11.59
N PRO A 70 20.77 1.48 12.17
CA PRO A 70 21.69 0.44 11.69
C PRO A 70 21.08 -0.97 11.60
N ASP A 71 20.14 -1.28 12.49
CA ASP A 71 19.37 -2.54 12.58
C ASP A 71 18.28 -2.69 11.51
N GLN A 72 17.94 -1.60 10.81
CA GLN A 72 16.92 -1.57 9.75
C GLN A 72 17.53 -1.66 8.34
N ARG A 73 18.86 -1.78 8.24
CA ARG A 73 19.56 -1.95 6.96
C ARG A 73 19.36 -3.38 6.48
N LEU A 74 18.40 -3.58 5.60
CA LEU A 74 18.18 -4.86 4.94
C LEU A 74 19.27 -5.11 3.88
N PRO A 75 19.74 -6.37 3.72
CA PRO A 75 20.55 -6.76 2.57
C PRO A 75 19.79 -6.44 1.27
N MET A 76 20.44 -5.71 0.36
CA MET A 76 19.84 -5.23 -0.89
C MET A 76 20.07 -6.20 -2.05
N ASP A 77 20.57 -7.40 -1.78
CA ASP A 77 21.18 -8.33 -2.71
C ASP A 77 20.12 -9.11 -3.53
N ALA A 78 18.87 -9.19 -3.03
CA ALA A 78 17.74 -9.83 -3.70
C ALA A 78 16.39 -9.16 -3.35
N VAL A 79 15.39 -9.36 -4.21
CA VAL A 79 14.00 -8.95 -3.95
C VAL A 79 13.47 -9.70 -2.72
N SER A 80 13.24 -8.97 -1.63
CA SER A 80 12.72 -9.52 -0.38
C SER A 80 11.25 -9.19 -0.15
N ASP A 81 10.56 -9.98 0.69
CA ASP A 81 9.15 -9.74 1.03
C ASP A 81 8.94 -8.39 1.74
N SER A 82 9.95 -7.88 2.45
CA SER A 82 9.92 -6.54 3.06
C SER A 82 9.97 -5.43 2.00
N GLN A 83 10.84 -5.55 0.99
CA GLN A 83 10.89 -4.62 -0.14
C GLN A 83 9.58 -4.65 -0.95
N LEU A 84 9.01 -5.83 -1.18
CA LEU A 84 7.70 -5.98 -1.83
C LEU A 84 6.60 -5.28 -1.02
N ARG A 85 6.60 -5.42 0.30
CA ARG A 85 5.63 -4.77 1.19
C ARG A 85 5.79 -3.26 1.22
N GLU A 86 7.02 -2.76 1.22
CA GLU A 86 7.33 -1.32 1.19
C GLU A 86 6.85 -0.70 -0.13
N ALA A 87 7.24 -1.27 -1.27
CA ALA A 87 6.77 -0.81 -2.57
C ALA A 87 5.24 -0.88 -2.68
N LEU A 88 4.61 -1.96 -2.21
CA LEU A 88 3.16 -2.08 -2.19
C LEU A 88 2.51 -1.01 -1.31
N THR A 89 3.10 -0.72 -0.15
CA THR A 89 2.64 0.36 0.73
C THR A 89 2.63 1.69 -0.01
N ARG A 90 3.71 2.03 -0.72
CA ARG A 90 3.82 3.31 -1.45
C ARG A 90 2.87 3.41 -2.63
N LEU A 91 2.72 2.33 -3.41
CA LEU A 91 1.76 2.29 -4.51
C LEU A 91 0.32 2.47 -4.00
N VAL A 92 -0.04 1.81 -2.89
CA VAL A 92 -1.37 1.99 -2.27
C VAL A 92 -1.53 3.43 -1.78
N MET A 93 -0.53 4.02 -1.11
CA MET A 93 -0.59 5.41 -0.64
C MET A 93 -0.85 6.42 -1.75
N ILE A 94 -0.18 6.28 -2.90
CA ILE A 94 -0.39 7.15 -4.07
C ILE A 94 -1.87 7.09 -4.51
N ARG A 95 -2.46 5.88 -4.59
CA ARG A 95 -3.87 5.71 -4.96
C ARG A 95 -4.84 6.24 -3.91
N LEU A 96 -4.53 6.06 -2.63
CA LEU A 96 -5.33 6.63 -1.56
C LEU A 96 -5.32 8.17 -1.62
N SER A 97 -4.19 8.79 -1.96
CA SER A 97 -4.11 10.24 -2.10
C SER A 97 -4.96 10.78 -3.23
N ASP A 98 -5.02 10.11 -4.38
CA ASP A 98 -5.91 10.51 -5.47
C ASP A 98 -7.39 10.44 -5.03
N GLU A 99 -7.76 9.42 -4.25
CA GLU A 99 -9.10 9.32 -3.67
C GLU A 99 -9.38 10.42 -2.64
N VAL A 100 -8.41 10.73 -1.77
CA VAL A 100 -8.53 11.83 -0.81
C VAL A 100 -8.66 13.16 -1.53
N ALA A 101 -7.87 13.41 -2.58
CA ALA A 101 -7.96 14.62 -3.38
C ALA A 101 -9.33 14.75 -4.04
N ARG A 102 -9.87 13.65 -4.58
CA ARG A 102 -11.24 13.61 -5.13
C ARG A 102 -12.29 13.92 -4.07
N ALA A 103 -12.19 13.31 -2.89
CA ALA A 103 -13.12 13.51 -1.78
C ALA A 103 -13.12 14.97 -1.28
N GLU A 104 -11.93 15.54 -1.18
CA GLU A 104 -11.70 16.90 -0.72
C GLU A 104 -11.83 17.94 -1.84
N ARG A 105 -12.14 17.54 -3.08
CA ARG A 105 -12.20 18.44 -4.25
C ARG A 105 -10.90 19.25 -4.42
N ILE A 106 -9.76 18.61 -4.17
CA ILE A 106 -8.43 19.17 -4.39
C ILE A 106 -8.03 18.88 -5.83
N ALA A 107 -7.83 19.95 -6.61
CA ALA A 107 -7.24 19.87 -7.93
C ALA A 107 -5.75 20.15 -7.83
N VAL A 108 -4.91 19.15 -8.16
CA VAL A 108 -3.46 19.31 -8.24
C VAL A 108 -3.07 19.54 -9.70
N SER A 109 -2.54 20.72 -9.97
CA SER A 109 -2.04 21.13 -11.29
C SER A 109 -0.64 20.57 -11.57
N PRO A 110 -0.25 20.43 -12.85
CA PRO A 110 1.13 20.08 -13.23
C PRO A 110 2.16 21.03 -12.62
N GLY A 111 1.89 22.35 -12.60
CA GLY A 111 2.80 23.35 -12.05
C GLY A 111 3.05 23.23 -10.54
N GLN A 112 2.08 22.73 -9.77
CA GLN A 112 2.31 22.43 -8.35
C GLN A 112 3.25 21.24 -8.15
N ILE A 113 3.13 20.22 -9.01
CA ILE A 113 4.03 19.05 -9.00
C ILE A 113 5.43 19.48 -9.41
N ASP A 114 5.54 20.26 -10.50
CA ASP A 114 6.82 20.81 -10.97
C ASP A 114 7.46 21.70 -9.90
N GLY A 115 6.68 22.56 -9.26
CA GLY A 115 7.16 23.42 -8.17
C GLY A 115 7.72 22.61 -6.99
N LEU A 116 7.12 21.48 -6.64
CA LEU A 116 7.66 20.59 -5.59
C LEU A 116 8.94 19.88 -6.05
N ILE A 117 9.02 19.44 -7.31
CA ILE A 117 10.22 18.85 -7.90
C ILE A 117 11.37 19.85 -7.91
N GLU A 118 11.12 21.10 -8.29
CA GLU A 118 12.12 22.17 -8.27
C GLU A 118 12.58 22.49 -6.83
N GLN A 119 11.65 22.52 -5.86
CA GLN A 119 12.01 22.67 -4.44
C GLN A 119 12.88 21.52 -3.92
N ALA A 120 12.69 20.32 -4.46
CA ALA A 120 13.53 19.17 -4.15
C ALA A 120 14.91 19.25 -4.82
N GLY A 121 15.17 20.20 -5.73
CA GLY A 121 16.43 20.39 -6.44
C GLY A 121 16.42 19.89 -7.89
N GLY A 122 15.25 19.75 -8.50
CA GLY A 122 15.07 19.30 -9.89
C GLY A 122 14.67 17.84 -10.01
N LEU A 123 14.38 17.39 -11.24
CA LEU A 123 13.85 16.06 -11.52
C LEU A 123 14.78 14.93 -11.06
N GLU A 124 16.07 15.02 -11.36
CA GLU A 124 17.08 14.03 -10.93
C GLU A 124 17.07 13.84 -9.41
N ARG A 125 16.98 14.94 -8.66
CA ARG A 125 16.93 14.88 -7.19
C ARG A 125 15.62 14.27 -6.68
N ALA A 126 14.50 14.52 -7.37
CA ALA A 126 13.22 13.89 -7.08
C ALA A 126 13.21 12.38 -7.40
N GLU A 127 13.90 11.97 -8.46
CA GLU A 127 14.12 10.57 -8.82
C GLU A 127 14.93 9.84 -7.74
N SER A 128 16.04 10.41 -7.27
CA SER A 128 16.82 9.85 -6.14
C SER A 128 16.01 9.76 -4.84
N ILE A 129 15.14 10.74 -4.55
CA ILE A 129 14.21 10.69 -3.40
C ILE A 129 13.21 9.53 -3.56
N THR A 130 12.72 9.32 -4.77
CA THR A 130 11.77 8.25 -5.11
C THR A 130 12.43 6.87 -4.95
N LEU A 131 13.65 6.72 -5.46
CA LEU A 131 14.47 5.53 -5.24
C LEU A 131 14.74 5.30 -3.76
N ALA A 132 15.08 6.33 -2.98
CA ALA A 132 15.27 6.19 -1.54
C ALA A 132 13.98 5.72 -0.82
N SER A 133 12.80 6.06 -1.35
CA SER A 133 11.49 5.70 -0.80
C SER A 133 11.02 4.26 -1.10
N GLY A 134 11.74 3.52 -1.96
CA GLY A 134 11.38 2.14 -2.32
C GLY A 134 10.62 1.99 -3.64
N LEU A 135 10.65 3.00 -4.52
CA LEU A 135 9.98 2.97 -5.82
C LEU A 135 10.92 3.33 -6.98
N PRO A 136 10.69 2.82 -8.20
CA PRO A 136 11.42 3.22 -9.40
C PRO A 136 11.27 4.71 -9.76
N GLU A 137 12.25 5.26 -10.47
CA GLU A 137 12.34 6.68 -10.89
C GLU A 137 11.08 7.18 -11.60
N ARG A 138 10.45 6.34 -12.43
CA ARG A 138 9.20 6.67 -13.14
C ARG A 138 8.06 7.14 -12.23
N HIS A 139 8.11 6.82 -10.93
CA HIS A 139 7.11 7.23 -9.95
C HIS A 139 7.43 8.58 -9.27
N ALA A 140 8.48 9.30 -9.69
CA ALA A 140 8.87 10.56 -9.07
C ALA A 140 7.76 11.61 -9.10
N ARG A 141 7.05 11.74 -10.23
CA ARG A 141 5.92 12.64 -10.35
C ARG A 141 4.70 12.17 -9.56
N ASP A 142 4.46 10.87 -9.47
CA ASP A 142 3.38 10.30 -8.66
C ASP A 142 3.61 10.57 -7.16
N LEU A 143 4.85 10.38 -6.71
CA LEU A 143 5.25 10.66 -5.33
C LEU A 143 5.19 12.15 -5.02
N ALA A 144 5.64 13.01 -5.93
CA ALA A 144 5.50 14.46 -5.79
C ALA A 144 4.02 14.88 -5.74
N ARG A 145 3.17 14.30 -6.59
CA ARG A 145 1.71 14.53 -6.54
C ARG A 145 1.12 14.11 -5.19
N HIS A 146 1.48 12.93 -4.70
CA HIS A 146 1.08 12.44 -3.37
C HIS A 146 1.43 13.46 -2.27
N GLU A 147 2.67 13.96 -2.27
CA GLU A 147 3.13 14.93 -1.28
C GLU A 147 2.38 16.28 -1.38
N VAL A 148 2.13 16.79 -2.59
CA VAL A 148 1.31 18.00 -2.80
C VAL A 148 -0.10 17.80 -2.22
N ILE A 149 -0.72 16.65 -2.45
CA ILE A 149 -2.05 16.34 -1.91
C ILE A 149 -1.99 16.32 -0.38
N LEU A 150 -1.04 15.59 0.19
CA LEU A 150 -0.89 15.45 1.63
C LEU A 150 -0.69 16.82 2.32
N GLN A 151 0.22 17.65 1.79
CA GLN A 151 0.45 19.00 2.29
C GLN A 151 -0.81 19.87 2.19
N THR A 152 -1.52 19.80 1.06
CA THR A 152 -2.76 20.58 0.85
C THR A 152 -3.84 20.19 1.86
N VAL A 153 -4.03 18.88 2.10
CA VAL A 153 -4.99 18.37 3.09
C VAL A 153 -4.60 18.83 4.50
N LEU A 154 -3.34 18.65 4.89
CA LEU A 154 -2.84 19.09 6.18
C LEU A 154 -3.06 20.59 6.40
N MET A 155 -2.69 21.42 5.42
CA MET A 155 -2.89 22.88 5.49
C MET A 155 -4.35 23.27 5.61
N ARG A 156 -5.24 22.63 4.84
CA ARG A 156 -6.69 22.88 4.91
C ARG A 156 -7.25 22.56 6.30
N HIS A 157 -6.67 21.61 7.01
CA HIS A 157 -7.09 21.23 8.36
C HIS A 157 -6.30 21.93 9.47
N GLY A 158 -5.58 23.00 9.16
CA GLY A 158 -4.97 23.88 10.15
C GLY A 158 -3.52 23.55 10.50
N PHE A 159 -2.86 22.70 9.71
CA PHE A 159 -1.41 22.57 9.75
C PHE A 159 -0.75 23.83 9.14
N GLY A 160 0.21 24.44 9.82
CA GLY A 160 0.93 25.59 9.28
C GLY A 160 1.70 26.39 10.32
N PRO A 161 2.42 27.44 9.88
CA PRO A 161 3.17 28.32 10.78
C PRO A 161 2.26 28.93 11.84
N GLY A 162 2.67 28.86 13.11
CA GLY A 162 1.89 29.41 14.24
C GLY A 162 0.70 28.56 14.69
N ALA A 163 0.51 27.35 14.15
CA ALA A 163 -0.50 26.43 14.67
C ALA A 163 -0.14 25.95 16.09
N THR A 164 -1.13 25.92 16.98
CA THR A 164 -0.97 25.34 18.31
C THR A 164 -0.79 23.83 18.21
N ARG A 165 -0.21 23.20 19.25
CA ARG A 165 -0.05 21.74 19.31
C ARG A 165 -1.37 21.01 19.08
N ASP A 166 -2.46 21.47 19.69
CA ASP A 166 -3.79 20.86 19.56
C ASP A 166 -4.31 20.96 18.12
N ARG A 167 -4.10 22.10 17.45
CA ARG A 167 -4.50 22.28 16.06
C ARG A 167 -3.69 21.36 15.13
N LEU A 168 -2.39 21.22 15.37
CA LEU A 168 -1.53 20.30 14.61
C LEU A 168 -2.01 18.86 14.77
N GLU A 169 -2.35 18.45 16.00
CA GLU A 169 -2.85 17.10 16.27
C GLU A 169 -4.22 16.88 15.62
N GLN A 170 -5.13 17.84 15.72
CA GLN A 170 -6.43 17.77 15.04
C GLN A 170 -6.28 17.64 13.52
N ALA A 171 -5.35 18.38 12.91
CA ALA A 171 -5.05 18.28 11.48
C ALA A 171 -4.58 16.87 11.08
N LYS A 172 -3.68 16.29 11.87
CA LYS A 172 -3.21 14.90 11.66
C LYS A 172 -4.36 13.90 11.81
N GLN A 173 -5.16 14.02 12.87
CA GLN A 173 -6.31 13.13 13.12
C GLN A 173 -7.38 13.22 12.03
N GLN A 174 -7.64 14.43 11.50
CA GLN A 174 -8.54 14.61 10.38
C GLN A 174 -7.97 14.00 9.09
N THR A 175 -6.68 14.20 8.82
CA THR A 175 -6.01 13.62 7.66
C THR A 175 -6.02 12.09 7.72
N MET A 176 -5.70 11.50 8.88
CA MET A 176 -5.81 10.05 9.11
C MET A 176 -7.20 9.51 8.82
N ARG A 177 -8.25 10.21 9.27
CA ARG A 177 -9.65 9.83 8.99
C ARG A 177 -9.95 9.86 7.49
N LEU A 178 -9.51 10.88 6.75
CA LEU A 178 -9.71 10.95 5.30
C LEU A 178 -9.06 9.78 4.55
N TYR A 179 -7.84 9.40 4.92
CA TYR A 179 -7.16 8.25 4.32
C TYR A 179 -7.79 6.92 4.73
N ALA A 180 -8.25 6.78 5.98
CA ALA A 180 -9.00 5.61 6.41
C ALA A 180 -10.34 5.47 5.65
N ASP A 181 -11.00 6.60 5.38
CA ASP A 181 -12.21 6.65 4.56
C ASP A 181 -11.93 6.30 3.08
N ALA A 182 -10.77 6.68 2.55
CA ALA A 182 -10.32 6.27 1.22
C ALA A 182 -10.08 4.76 1.15
N VAL A 183 -9.41 4.16 2.16
CA VAL A 183 -9.22 2.71 2.27
C VAL A 183 -10.56 1.96 2.22
N ARG A 184 -11.56 2.45 2.96
CA ARG A 184 -12.90 1.86 2.97
C ARG A 184 -13.64 2.05 1.65
N ARG A 185 -13.61 3.25 1.06
CA ARG A 185 -14.31 3.56 -0.20
C ARG A 185 -13.76 2.77 -1.39
N LEU A 186 -12.46 2.55 -1.41
CA LEU A 186 -11.78 1.78 -2.43
C LEU A 186 -11.77 0.27 -2.13
N ASP A 187 -12.40 -0.21 -1.05
CA ASP A 187 -12.32 -1.64 -0.66
C ASP A 187 -10.89 -2.21 -0.78
N VAL A 188 -9.92 -1.53 -0.15
CA VAL A 188 -8.51 -1.92 -0.30
C VAL A 188 -8.28 -3.29 0.32
N ARG A 189 -7.88 -4.25 -0.51
CA ARG A 189 -7.61 -5.63 -0.11
C ARG A 189 -6.17 -6.01 -0.43
N ILE A 190 -5.38 -6.25 0.60
CA ILE A 190 -3.99 -6.69 0.48
C ILE A 190 -3.92 -8.21 0.51
N ASN A 191 -3.03 -8.81 -0.29
CA ASN A 191 -2.78 -10.23 -0.22
C ASN A 191 -2.07 -10.58 1.11
N PRO A 192 -2.59 -11.54 1.89
CA PRO A 192 -2.01 -11.97 3.16
C PRO A 192 -0.51 -12.26 3.13
N ARG A 193 0.03 -12.73 1.99
CA ARG A 193 1.48 -12.94 1.82
C ARG A 193 2.30 -11.68 2.08
N TYR A 194 1.83 -10.52 1.63
CA TYR A 194 2.52 -9.25 1.84
C TYR A 194 2.09 -8.55 3.12
N GLY A 195 0.97 -8.97 3.71
CA GLY A 195 0.40 -8.44 4.93
C GLY A 195 -1.12 -8.54 4.95
N GLY A 196 -1.73 -8.24 6.10
CA GLY A 196 -3.18 -8.38 6.27
C GLY A 196 -3.97 -7.11 5.93
N ALA A 197 -3.79 -6.08 6.75
CA ALA A 197 -4.53 -4.82 6.65
C ALA A 197 -3.60 -3.65 6.29
N PHE A 198 -4.18 -2.63 5.67
CA PHE A 198 -3.53 -1.34 5.48
C PHE A 198 -3.86 -0.43 6.66
N ASP A 199 -2.87 -0.12 7.49
CA ASP A 199 -3.00 0.70 8.68
C ASP A 199 -2.51 2.12 8.41
N VAL A 200 -3.47 3.05 8.29
CA VAL A 200 -3.18 4.46 8.01
C VAL A 200 -2.44 5.13 9.17
N SER A 201 -2.62 4.68 10.41
CA SER A 201 -1.96 5.30 11.57
C SER A 201 -0.43 5.22 11.49
N ARG A 202 0.06 4.11 10.90
CA ARG A 202 1.48 3.87 10.63
C ARG A 202 2.10 4.88 9.68
N MET A 203 1.29 5.52 8.84
CA MET A 203 1.77 6.58 7.95
C MET A 203 2.21 7.84 8.73
N PHE A 204 1.68 8.05 9.94
CA PHE A 204 1.86 9.29 10.72
C PHE A 204 2.64 9.10 12.04
N ASP A 205 2.79 7.87 12.54
CA ASP A 205 3.52 7.57 13.77
C ASP A 205 5.04 7.38 13.56
N GLY A 206 5.53 7.61 12.34
CA GLY A 206 6.93 7.43 11.95
C GLY A 206 7.27 6.03 11.45
N SER A 207 6.31 5.09 11.46
CA SER A 207 6.49 3.79 10.82
C SER A 207 6.57 3.93 9.30
N ARG A 208 7.48 3.19 8.67
CA ARG A 208 7.64 3.20 7.21
C ARG A 208 6.72 2.20 6.49
N LEU A 209 6.09 1.31 7.24
CA LEU A 209 5.26 0.22 6.71
C LEU A 209 3.83 0.36 7.20
N ALA A 210 2.92 0.72 6.30
CA ALA A 210 1.49 0.77 6.57
C ALA A 210 0.79 -0.58 6.31
N VAL A 211 1.32 -1.40 5.39
CA VAL A 211 0.87 -2.79 5.25
C VAL A 211 1.38 -3.59 6.46
N MET A 212 0.46 -4.13 7.25
CA MET A 212 0.80 -4.86 8.50
C MET A 212 1.20 -6.31 8.24
N PRO A 213 2.25 -6.83 8.90
CA PRO A 213 2.54 -8.26 8.85
C PRO A 213 1.33 -9.06 9.31
N THR A 214 1.16 -10.26 8.77
CA THR A 214 0.18 -11.20 9.31
C THR A 214 0.59 -11.59 10.72
N VAL A 215 -0.26 -11.33 11.70
CA VAL A 215 -0.10 -11.88 13.05
C VAL A 215 -0.65 -13.31 13.02
N PRO A 216 0.17 -14.35 13.25
CA PRO A 216 -0.36 -15.69 13.39
C PRO A 216 -1.22 -15.72 14.64
N ARG A 217 -2.55 -15.81 14.48
CA ARG A 217 -3.39 -16.29 15.59
C ARG A 217 -3.21 -17.79 15.62
N LEU A 218 -2.34 -18.26 16.51
CA LEU A 218 -2.36 -19.65 16.92
C LEU A 218 -3.78 -19.90 17.46
N SER A 219 -4.54 -20.79 16.80
CA SER A 219 -5.76 -21.31 17.37
C SER A 219 -5.42 -21.81 18.76
N ARG A 220 -6.09 -21.22 19.76
CA ARG A 220 -6.04 -21.67 21.15
C ARG A 220 -6.29 -23.18 21.09
N GLY A 221 -5.27 -23.96 21.45
CA GLY A 221 -5.36 -25.41 21.39
C GLY A 221 -6.62 -25.84 22.11
N GLU A 222 -7.47 -26.58 21.41
CA GLU A 222 -8.48 -27.39 22.08
C GLU A 222 -7.71 -28.28 23.05
N THR A 223 -7.71 -27.90 24.32
CA THR A 223 -7.46 -28.85 25.40
C THR A 223 -8.63 -29.83 25.33
N GLY A 224 -8.47 -30.86 24.50
CA GLY A 224 -9.30 -32.03 24.51
C GLY A 224 -9.11 -32.75 25.84
N THR A 225 -9.73 -32.24 26.89
CA THR A 225 -10.11 -33.03 28.06
C THR A 225 -11.25 -33.94 27.62
N GLY A 226 -10.89 -35.09 27.05
CA GLY A 226 -11.74 -36.27 27.05
C GLY A 226 -11.42 -37.05 28.32
N GLU A 227 -12.40 -37.15 29.21
CA GLU A 227 -12.33 -37.89 30.48
C GLU A 227 -11.92 -39.36 30.34
N LEU A 228 -11.38 -39.86 31.46
CA LEU A 228 -10.89 -41.21 31.77
C LEU A 228 -11.90 -42.33 31.47
N PRO A 229 -11.44 -43.60 31.40
CA PRO A 229 -11.79 -44.48 32.51
C PRO A 229 -10.69 -45.47 32.94
N GLY A 230 -10.73 -45.85 34.21
CA GLY A 230 -10.61 -47.25 34.60
C GLY A 230 -9.34 -47.67 35.34
N ASP A 231 -9.56 -48.17 36.56
CA ASP A 231 -8.64 -48.87 37.45
C ASP A 231 -7.79 -49.98 36.80
N ALA A 232 -6.57 -50.18 37.30
CA ALA A 232 -6.00 -51.50 37.62
C ALA A 232 -4.61 -51.35 38.27
N GLY A 233 -4.43 -51.93 39.47
CA GLY A 233 -3.12 -52.34 40.02
C GLY A 233 -2.81 -51.84 41.41
#